data_AF-A0A165B0J0-F1
#
_entry.id   AF-A0A165B0J0-F1
#
_cell.length_a   1.000
_cell.length_b   1.000
_cell.length_c   1.000
_cell.angle_alpha   90.00
_cell.angle_beta   90.00
_cell.angle_gamma   90.00
#
_symmetry.space_group_name_H-M   'P 1'
#
loop_
_entity.id
_entity.type
_entity.pdbx_description
1 polymer ?
#
loop_
_entity_poly.entity_id
_entity_poly.type
_entity_poly.pdbx_seq_one_letter_code
_entity_poly.pdbx_strand_id
1 'polypeptide(L)'
;FHGRSLIYNRETPTHNDRRDMKFAWTPLLTLGRYTTGKLRVLDLEIDYKPGALVLIRGGTLKHSVTFEGGQRVAIAHFMHHNV
;
A
#
# COMPACT_ATOMS: atom_id res chain seq x y z
N PHE A 1 -13.58 -10.55 -6.47
CA PHE A 1 -14.34 -9.59 -5.60
C PHE A 1 -13.57 -8.27 -5.44
N HIS A 2 -14.25 -7.12 -5.47
CA HIS A 2 -13.66 -5.80 -5.20
C HIS A 2 -13.69 -5.46 -3.71
N GLY A 3 -12.54 -5.15 -3.12
CA GLY A 3 -12.42 -4.81 -1.72
C GLY A 3 -11.75 -3.46 -1.48
N ARG A 4 -11.88 -2.96 -0.25
CA ARG A 4 -11.16 -1.80 0.25
C ARG A 4 -10.62 -2.07 1.65
N SER A 5 -9.36 -1.76 1.88
CA SER A 5 -8.76 -1.76 3.22
C SER A 5 -8.51 -0.35 3.69
N LEU A 6 -8.81 -0.08 4.96
CA LEU A 6 -8.41 1.12 5.67
C LEU A 6 -7.36 0.73 6.70
N ILE A 7 -6.16 1.30 6.57
CA ILE A 7 -4.99 0.97 7.38
C ILE A 7 -4.65 2.20 8.21
N TYR A 8 -4.88 2.13 9.51
CA TYR A 8 -4.69 3.24 10.45
C TYR A 8 -3.41 3.05 11.27
N ASN A 9 -2.51 4.03 11.24
CA ASN A 9 -1.27 4.10 12.04
C ASN A 9 -0.46 2.80 12.05
N ARG A 10 -0.38 2.13 10.91
CA ARG A 10 0.28 0.83 10.80
C ARG A 10 1.30 0.82 9.69
N GLU A 11 2.50 0.38 10.02
CA GLU A 11 3.51 -0.03 9.05
C GLU A 11 3.08 -1.34 8.38
N THR A 12 3.63 -1.63 7.21
CA THR A 12 3.33 -2.86 6.49
C THR A 12 4.64 -3.58 6.21
N PRO A 13 4.89 -4.75 6.81
CA PRO A 13 6.11 -5.51 6.56
C PRO A 13 6.15 -6.01 5.11
N THR A 14 7.32 -6.44 4.65
CA THR A 14 7.51 -6.93 3.30
C THR A 14 6.66 -8.16 3.02
N HIS A 15 5.74 -8.05 2.05
CA HIS A 15 4.83 -9.13 1.66
C HIS A 15 4.35 -8.94 0.21
N ASN A 16 3.57 -9.90 -0.28
CA ASN A 16 2.74 -9.74 -1.47
C ASN A 16 1.28 -10.10 -1.13
N ASP A 17 0.32 -9.49 -1.84
CA ASP A 17 -1.10 -9.71 -1.63
C ASP A 17 -1.55 -11.00 -2.33
N ARG A 18 -1.30 -12.15 -1.69
CA ARG A 18 -1.53 -13.47 -2.32
C ARG A 18 -2.98 -13.72 -2.78
N ARG A 19 -3.93 -12.96 -2.24
CA ARG A 19 -5.35 -13.05 -2.60
C ARG A 19 -5.72 -12.16 -3.79
N ASP A 20 -4.88 -11.18 -4.14
CA ASP A 20 -5.15 -10.29 -5.27
C ASP A 20 -5.03 -11.05 -6.60
N MET A 21 -5.79 -10.58 -7.59
CA MET A 21 -5.59 -10.98 -8.98
C MET A 21 -4.18 -10.57 -9.42
N LYS A 22 -3.37 -11.54 -9.86
CA LYS A 22 -1.91 -11.39 -10.06
C LYS A 22 -1.49 -10.10 -10.77
N PHE A 23 -2.18 -9.73 -11.84
CA PHE A 23 -1.82 -8.57 -12.68
C PHE A 23 -2.73 -7.35 -12.52
N ALA A 24 -3.67 -7.39 -11.59
CA ALA A 24 -4.53 -6.25 -11.28
C ALA A 24 -3.71 -5.10 -10.71
N TRP A 25 -4.14 -3.88 -11.02
CA TRP A 25 -3.66 -2.68 -10.36
C TRP A 25 -4.44 -2.44 -9.07
N THR A 26 -3.71 -2.18 -8.00
CA THR A 26 -4.20 -1.82 -6.67
C THR A 26 -3.80 -0.37 -6.42
N PRO A 27 -4.74 0.59 -6.45
CA PRO A 27 -4.48 1.96 -6.01
C PRO A 27 -4.24 1.99 -4.51
N LEU A 28 -3.12 2.59 -4.11
CA LEU A 28 -2.72 2.85 -2.73
C LEU A 28 -2.65 4.36 -2.51
N LEU A 29 -3.58 4.89 -1.71
CA LEU A 29 -3.60 6.28 -1.29
C LEU A 29 -3.16 6.36 0.17
N THR A 30 -2.23 7.25 0.49
CA THR A 30 -1.83 7.55 1.87
C THR A 30 -2.19 8.99 2.23
N LEU A 31 -2.75 9.19 3.41
CA LEU A 31 -3.30 10.43 3.92
C LEU A 31 -2.91 10.60 5.39
N GLY A 32 -3.31 11.74 5.98
CA GLY A 32 -3.09 12.06 7.38
C GLY A 32 -2.06 13.17 7.55
N ARG A 33 -1.44 13.19 8.72
CA ARG A 33 -0.45 14.19 9.12
C ARG A 33 0.73 13.45 9.74
N TYR A 34 1.69 13.09 8.91
CA TYR A 34 2.93 12.43 9.31
C TYR A 34 4.10 13.02 8.53
N THR A 35 5.31 12.86 9.06
CA THR A 35 6.51 13.56 8.56
C THR A 35 7.21 12.78 7.44
N THR A 36 7.36 11.48 7.61
CA THR A 36 8.08 10.60 6.68
C THR A 36 7.24 9.37 6.38
N GLY A 37 7.29 8.93 5.12
CA GLY A 37 6.68 7.67 4.72
C GLY A 37 7.39 7.15 3.48
N LYS A 38 7.65 5.84 3.46
CA LYS A 38 8.41 5.18 2.39
C LYS A 38 7.67 3.93 1.95
N LEU A 39 7.40 3.83 0.65
CA LEU A 39 6.95 2.60 0.00
C LEU A 39 8.18 1.96 -0.63
N ARG A 40 8.49 0.72 -0.25
CA ARG A 40 9.57 -0.05 -0.87
C ARG A 40 8.96 -1.14 -1.72
N VAL A 41 9.45 -1.26 -2.95
CA VAL A 41 9.00 -2.26 -3.92
C VAL A 41 10.14 -2.50 -4.91
N LEU A 42 10.47 -3.76 -5.17
CA LEU A 42 11.73 -4.11 -5.86
C LEU A 42 12.92 -3.45 -5.14
N ASP A 43 13.87 -2.88 -5.89
CA ASP A 43 15.01 -2.12 -5.39
C ASP A 43 14.74 -0.60 -5.36
N LEU A 44 13.47 -0.20 -5.37
CA LEU A 44 13.05 1.20 -5.31
C LEU A 44 12.50 1.57 -3.93
N GLU A 45 12.91 2.73 -3.45
CA GLU A 45 12.31 3.40 -2.31
C GLU A 45 11.62 4.69 -2.80
N ILE A 46 10.30 4.74 -2.63
CA ILE A 46 9.46 5.82 -3.11
C ILE A 46 8.98 6.65 -1.92
N ASP A 47 9.09 7.97 -2.03
CA ASP A 47 8.50 8.91 -1.08
C ASP A 47 6.98 8.72 -1.05
N TYR A 48 6.48 8.25 0.08
CA TYR A 48 5.08 7.92 0.29
C TYR A 48 4.50 8.81 1.39
N LYS A 49 4.52 10.12 1.11
CA LYS A 49 4.07 11.22 2.00
C LYS A 49 2.55 11.44 1.90
N PRO A 50 1.92 12.17 2.85
CA PRO A 50 0.48 12.41 2.79
C PRO A 50 0.05 12.99 1.44
N GLY A 51 -0.99 12.40 0.84
CA GLY A 51 -1.49 12.75 -0.49
C GLY A 51 -0.92 11.92 -1.64
N ALA A 52 0.12 11.12 -1.41
CA ALA A 52 0.68 10.26 -2.46
C ALA A 52 -0.30 9.14 -2.86
N LEU A 53 -0.48 8.98 -4.17
CA LEU A 53 -1.22 7.88 -4.80
C LEU A 53 -0.24 7.04 -5.62
N VAL A 54 -0.18 5.75 -5.33
CA VAL A 54 0.64 4.78 -6.08
C VAL A 54 -0.26 3.68 -6.62
N LEU A 55 -0.10 3.33 -7.89
CA LEU A 55 -0.71 2.12 -8.45
C LEU A 55 0.34 1.02 -8.45
N ILE A 56 0.06 -0.08 -7.78
CA ILE A 56 0.96 -1.24 -7.68
C ILE A 56 0.25 -2.52 -8.10
N ARG A 57 1.00 -3.51 -8.57
CA ARG A 57 0.52 -4.89 -8.70
C ARG A 57 0.80 -5.67 -7.42
N GLY A 58 0.02 -5.44 -6.36
CA GLY A 58 0.25 -6.00 -5.02
C GLY A 58 0.29 -7.54 -5.00
N GLY A 59 -0.50 -8.19 -5.88
CA GLY A 59 -0.48 -9.64 -6.05
C GLY A 59 0.78 -10.22 -6.72
N THR A 60 1.60 -9.37 -7.37
CA THR A 60 2.87 -9.80 -8.00
C THR A 60 4.09 -9.27 -7.26
N LEU A 61 4.09 -8.00 -6.87
CA LEU A 61 5.28 -7.30 -6.39
C LEU A 61 5.35 -7.34 -4.86
N LYS A 62 6.47 -7.81 -4.33
CA LYS A 62 6.76 -7.69 -2.89
C LYS A 62 6.93 -6.22 -2.53
N HIS A 63 6.24 -5.78 -1.49
CA HIS A 63 6.27 -4.39 -1.05
C HIS A 63 6.13 -4.25 0.47
N SER A 64 6.60 -3.12 0.99
CA SER A 64 6.49 -2.73 2.40
C SER A 64 6.30 -1.23 2.54
N VAL A 65 5.76 -0.81 3.69
CA VAL A 65 5.58 0.60 4.03
C VAL A 65 6.06 0.89 5.43
N THR A 66 6.91 1.90 5.58
CA THR A 66 7.29 2.49 6.88
C THR A 66 6.79 3.93 6.96
N PHE A 67 6.52 4.44 8.16
CA PHE A 67 6.13 5.85 8.38
C PHE A 67 6.43 6.32 9.80
N GLU A 68 6.68 7.62 9.98
CA GLU A 68 6.95 8.22 11.29
C GLU A 68 6.39 9.65 11.44
N GLY A 69 6.35 10.10 12.70
CA GLY A 69 6.08 11.49 13.06
C GLY A 69 4.63 11.94 12.91
N GLY A 70 3.66 11.03 13.12
CA GLY A 70 2.27 11.41 13.29
C GLY A 70 1.26 10.35 12.86
N GLN A 71 0.06 10.81 12.50
CA GLN A 71 -1.04 9.94 12.10
C GLN A 71 -0.97 9.64 10.60
N ARG A 72 -1.04 8.36 10.25
CA ARG A 72 -1.18 7.88 8.87
C ARG A 72 -2.48 7.12 8.69
N VAL A 73 -3.19 7.45 7.61
CA VAL A 73 -4.34 6.68 7.11
C VAL A 73 -4.03 6.27 5.69
N ALA A 74 -4.04 4.97 5.40
CA ALA A 74 -3.88 4.47 4.05
C ALA A 74 -5.11 3.69 3.58
N ILE A 75 -5.38 3.82 2.28
CA ILE A 75 -6.51 3.21 1.61
C ILE A 75 -5.96 2.37 0.46
N ALA A 76 -6.29 1.09 0.45
CA ALA A 76 -5.99 0.18 -0.65
C ALA A 76 -7.30 -0.28 -1.27
N HIS A 77 -7.45 -0.11 -2.58
CA HIS A 77 -8.55 -0.68 -3.35
C HIS A 77 -8.03 -1.85 -4.18
N PHE A 78 -8.51 -3.05 -3.91
CA PHE A 78 -7.95 -4.27 -4.49
C PHE A 78 -9.02 -5.17 -5.09
N MET A 79 -8.58 -6.13 -5.89
CA MET A 79 -9.41 -7.17 -6.49
C MET A 79 -8.87 -8.53 -6.10
N HIS A 80 -9.62 -9.27 -5.28
CA HIS A 80 -9.28 -10.65 -4.98
C HIS A 80 -9.77 -11.59 -6.09
N HIS A 81 -9.04 -12.69 -6.30
CA HIS A 81 -9.60 -13.83 -7.01
C HIS A 81 -10.88 -14.30 -6.29
N ASN A 82 -11.85 -14.79 -7.06
CA ASN A 82 -12.96 -15.50 -6.44
C ASN A 82 -12.39 -16.73 -5.75
N VAL A 83 -12.83 -16.99 -4.52
CA VAL A 83 -12.51 -18.21 -3.77
C VAL A 83 -12.93 -19.42 -4.60
#